data_AF-A0A5E3XE97-F1
#
_entry.id   AF-A0A5E3XE97-F1
#
_cell.length_a   1.000
_cell.length_b   1.000
_cell.length_c   1.000
_cell.angle_alpha   90.00
_cell.angle_beta   90.00
_cell.angle_gamma   90.00
#
_symmetry.space_group_name_H-M   'P 1'
#
loop_
_entity.id
_entity.type
_entity.pdbx_description
1 polymer ?
#
loop_
_entity_poly.entity_id
_entity_poly.type
_entity_poly.pdbx_seq_one_letter_code
_entity_poly.pdbx_strand_id
1 'polypeptide(L)'
;MAFQASLDAYQVVRVELIASDRALRRDNARIATTSDAEKRADETIRASRAKEAQEIWNDESIPNVFPGMGFMVCKDIVDRTELFQIVRKMPKGALLHAHLDACVDESKLLALAYEYPQIHIHIARNVTPEHITNELPTFTPLAISPFTAGSSAGMSGAQGYVGDT
;
A
#
# COMPACT_ATOMS: atom_id res chain seq x y z
N MET A 1 36.68 -24.96 -31.64
CA MET A 1 37.29 -23.61 -31.49
C MET A 1 36.33 -22.49 -31.91
N ALA A 2 35.68 -22.55 -33.09
CA ALA A 2 34.76 -21.48 -33.54
C ALA A 2 33.53 -21.24 -32.62
N PHE A 3 32.95 -22.29 -32.04
CA PHE A 3 31.82 -22.17 -31.11
C PHE A 3 32.19 -21.44 -29.80
N GLN A 4 33.39 -21.70 -29.27
CA GLN A 4 33.88 -21.01 -28.07
C GLN A 4 34.12 -19.52 -28.35
N ALA A 5 34.74 -19.20 -29.49
CA ALA A 5 34.94 -17.81 -29.93
C ALA A 5 33.60 -17.06 -30.10
N SER A 6 32.54 -17.74 -30.56
CA SER A 6 31.19 -17.17 -30.63
C SER A 6 30.55 -16.94 -29.27
N LEU A 7 30.81 -17.82 -28.28
CA LEU A 7 30.29 -17.67 -26.92
C LEU A 7 30.99 -16.53 -26.19
N ASP A 8 32.30 -16.40 -26.35
CA ASP A 8 33.08 -15.32 -25.75
C ASP A 8 32.66 -13.95 -26.32
N ALA A 9 32.45 -13.87 -27.65
CA ALA A 9 31.91 -12.67 -28.30
C ALA A 9 30.51 -12.31 -27.79
N TYR A 10 29.63 -13.31 -27.59
CA TYR A 10 28.32 -13.09 -26.98
C TYR A 10 28.43 -12.54 -25.55
N GLN A 11 29.34 -13.09 -24.73
CA GLN A 11 29.51 -12.61 -23.35
C GLN A 11 29.99 -11.16 -23.30
N VAL A 12 30.88 -10.75 -24.21
CA VAL A 12 31.32 -9.35 -24.31
C VAL A 12 30.14 -8.43 -24.62
N VAL A 13 29.37 -8.74 -25.67
CA VAL A 13 28.19 -7.95 -26.06
C VAL A 13 27.15 -7.93 -24.93
N ARG A 14 26.95 -9.04 -24.23
CA ARG A 14 26.03 -9.12 -23.10
C ARG A 14 26.47 -8.22 -21.95
N VAL A 15 27.76 -8.23 -21.59
CA VAL A 15 28.30 -7.35 -20.54
C VAL A 15 28.15 -5.89 -20.93
N GLU A 16 28.44 -5.54 -22.19
CA GLU A 16 28.28 -4.18 -22.71
C GLU A 16 26.82 -3.72 -22.68
N LEU A 17 25.88 -4.59 -23.07
CA LEU A 17 24.44 -4.28 -23.01
C LEU A 17 23.97 -4.05 -21.57
N ILE A 18 24.40 -4.90 -20.62
CA ILE A 18 24.06 -4.74 -19.20
C ILE A 18 24.65 -3.44 -18.64
N ALA A 19 25.88 -3.10 -19.01
CA ALA A 19 26.51 -1.85 -18.60
C ALA A 19 25.77 -0.64 -19.16
N SER A 20 25.37 -0.69 -20.43
CA SER A 20 24.59 0.35 -21.10
C SER A 20 23.21 0.54 -20.47
N ASP A 21 22.49 -0.54 -20.15
CA ASP A 21 21.21 -0.47 -19.41
C ASP A 21 21.39 0.19 -18.04
N ARG A 22 22.39 -0.26 -17.26
CA ARG A 22 22.67 0.26 -15.93
C ARG A 22 23.05 1.73 -15.95
N ALA A 23 23.77 2.17 -16.98
CA ALA A 23 24.16 3.58 -17.14
C ALA A 23 22.96 4.52 -17.29
N LEU A 24 21.83 4.03 -17.82
CA LEU A 24 20.60 4.79 -18.03
C LEU A 24 19.66 4.85 -16.81
N ARG A 25 19.96 4.12 -15.73
CA ARG A 25 19.09 4.12 -14.55
C ARG A 25 19.15 5.45 -13.83
N ARG A 26 17.99 5.87 -13.30
CA ARG A 26 17.83 7.12 -12.53
C ARG A 26 18.81 7.23 -11.36
N ASP A 27 19.14 6.11 -10.73
CA ASP A 27 20.00 6.02 -9.55
C ASP A 27 21.50 5.93 -9.89
N ASN A 28 21.88 5.73 -11.16
CA ASN A 28 23.29 5.52 -11.56
C ASN A 28 24.23 6.64 -11.10
N ALA A 29 23.82 7.90 -11.28
CA ALA A 29 24.60 9.06 -10.84
C ALA A 29 24.81 9.08 -9.32
N ARG A 30 23.80 8.65 -8.55
CA ARG A 30 23.91 8.57 -7.08
C ARG A 30 24.81 7.42 -6.66
N ILE A 31 24.68 6.27 -7.31
CA ILE A 31 25.49 5.08 -7.05
C ILE A 31 26.98 5.40 -7.16
N ALA A 32 27.38 6.19 -8.17
CA ALA A 32 28.77 6.59 -8.38
C ALA A 32 29.38 7.39 -7.21
N THR A 33 28.56 8.06 -6.41
CA THR A 33 28.98 8.92 -5.29
C THR A 33 28.68 8.34 -3.90
N THR A 34 28.30 7.07 -3.84
CA THR A 34 27.85 6.38 -2.62
C THR A 34 28.99 6.24 -1.59
N SER A 35 28.71 6.56 -0.33
CA SER A 35 29.62 6.36 0.79
C SER A 35 29.79 4.87 1.15
N ASP A 36 30.85 4.52 1.87
CA ASP A 36 31.08 3.12 2.26
C ASP A 36 30.04 2.59 3.25
N ALA A 37 29.38 3.46 4.01
CA ALA A 37 28.24 3.09 4.84
C ALA A 37 27.02 2.72 3.99
N GLU A 38 26.70 3.54 2.98
CA GLU A 38 25.60 3.26 2.05
C GLU A 38 25.87 1.99 1.22
N LYS A 39 27.13 1.71 0.81
CA LYS A 39 27.50 0.46 0.12
C LYS A 39 27.21 -0.77 0.99
N ARG A 40 27.65 -0.76 2.25
CA ARG A 40 27.38 -1.88 3.20
C ARG A 40 25.89 -2.06 3.47
N ALA A 41 25.13 -0.96 3.51
CA ALA A 41 23.68 -1.02 3.63
C ALA A 41 23.04 -1.66 2.38
N ASP A 42 23.46 -1.27 1.17
CA ASP A 42 22.99 -1.87 -0.09
C ASP A 42 23.33 -3.38 -0.16
N GLU A 43 24.54 -3.78 0.23
CA GLU A 43 24.93 -5.19 0.32
C GLU A 43 24.02 -5.99 1.26
N THR A 44 23.71 -5.44 2.44
CA THR A 44 22.82 -6.08 3.42
C THR A 44 21.40 -6.23 2.87
N ILE A 45 20.87 -5.17 2.25
CA ILE A 45 19.52 -5.19 1.64
C ILE A 45 19.46 -6.20 0.49
N ARG A 46 20.49 -6.27 -0.37
CA ARG A 46 20.57 -7.25 -1.45
C ARG A 46 20.63 -8.68 -0.93
N ALA A 47 21.41 -8.93 0.12
CA ALA A 47 21.49 -10.24 0.76
C ALA A 47 20.14 -10.66 1.36
N SER A 48 19.46 -9.75 2.08
CA SER A 48 18.13 -10.00 2.64
C SER A 48 17.10 -10.29 1.54
N ARG A 49 17.10 -9.51 0.44
CA ARG A 49 16.24 -9.77 -0.72
C ARG A 49 16.51 -11.13 -1.38
N ALA A 50 17.78 -11.52 -1.53
CA ALA A 50 18.14 -12.81 -2.13
C ALA A 50 17.69 -13.98 -1.26
N LYS A 51 17.87 -13.86 0.06
CA LYS A 51 17.39 -14.84 1.05
C LYS A 51 15.86 -14.96 1.00
N GLU A 52 15.16 -13.84 1.02
CA GLU A 52 13.69 -13.81 0.95
C GLU A 52 13.15 -14.45 -0.32
N ALA A 53 13.77 -14.18 -1.47
CA ALA A 53 13.42 -14.80 -2.75
C ALA A 53 13.52 -16.33 -2.72
N GLN A 54 14.49 -16.88 -1.98
CA GLN A 54 14.70 -18.31 -1.87
C GLN A 54 13.80 -18.97 -0.82
N GLU A 55 13.66 -18.35 0.35
CA GLU A 55 13.01 -18.96 1.51
C GLU A 55 11.50 -18.74 1.56
N ILE A 56 11.01 -17.61 1.02
CA ILE A 56 9.60 -17.20 1.13
C ILE A 56 8.90 -17.32 -0.22
N TRP A 57 9.52 -16.80 -1.28
CA TRP A 57 8.87 -16.67 -2.58
C TRP A 57 9.00 -17.90 -3.49
N ASN A 58 9.72 -18.94 -3.05
CA ASN A 58 9.82 -20.23 -3.73
C ASN A 58 9.13 -21.37 -2.93
N ASP A 59 8.25 -21.04 -2.00
CA ASP A 59 7.53 -22.03 -1.22
C ASP A 59 6.45 -22.71 -2.08
N GLU A 60 6.71 -23.95 -2.50
CA GLU A 60 5.80 -24.77 -3.31
C GLU A 60 4.51 -25.15 -2.56
N SER A 61 4.45 -24.99 -1.23
CA SER A 61 3.26 -25.28 -0.43
C SER A 61 2.16 -24.24 -0.59
N ILE A 62 2.49 -23.04 -1.07
CA ILE A 62 1.54 -21.96 -1.30
C ILE A 62 1.33 -21.81 -2.83
N PRO A 63 0.14 -22.11 -3.35
CA PRO A 63 -0.10 -22.08 -4.79
C PRO A 63 0.19 -20.70 -5.40
N ASN A 64 1.11 -20.65 -6.37
CA ASN A 64 1.46 -19.45 -7.13
C ASN A 64 1.99 -18.28 -6.27
N VAL A 65 2.81 -18.54 -5.26
CA VAL A 65 3.50 -17.47 -4.54
C VAL A 65 4.62 -16.88 -5.40
N PHE A 66 4.48 -15.61 -5.72
CA PHE A 66 5.53 -14.83 -6.38
C PHE A 66 5.42 -13.35 -5.97
N PRO A 67 6.53 -12.59 -6.03
CA PRO A 67 6.50 -11.15 -5.82
C PRO A 67 5.58 -10.49 -6.87
N GLY A 68 4.41 -10.01 -6.45
CA GLY A 68 3.39 -9.44 -7.33
C GLY A 68 2.06 -10.18 -7.39
N MET A 69 1.86 -11.23 -6.58
CA MET A 69 0.54 -11.82 -6.38
C MET A 69 -0.43 -10.82 -5.72
N GLY A 70 -1.73 -11.10 -5.77
CA GLY A 70 -2.77 -10.22 -5.23
C GLY A 70 -2.48 -9.81 -3.78
N PHE A 71 -2.52 -8.50 -3.51
CA PHE A 71 -2.08 -7.91 -2.23
C PHE A 71 -2.73 -8.57 -1.01
N MET A 72 -4.02 -8.84 -1.06
CA MET A 72 -4.75 -9.46 0.06
C MET A 72 -4.24 -10.87 0.42
N VAL A 73 -3.62 -11.58 -0.53
CA VAL A 73 -3.05 -12.92 -0.29
C VAL A 73 -1.66 -12.82 0.33
N CYS A 74 -0.85 -11.85 -0.10
CA CYS A 74 0.53 -11.74 0.34
C CYS A 74 0.76 -10.76 1.49
N LYS A 75 -0.22 -9.94 1.86
CA LYS A 75 -0.07 -8.88 2.88
C LYS A 75 0.58 -9.41 4.16
N ASP A 76 0.04 -10.47 4.75
CA ASP A 76 0.53 -11.00 6.02
C ASP A 76 1.90 -11.68 5.91
N ILE A 77 2.26 -12.13 4.70
CA ILE A 77 3.60 -12.65 4.39
C ILE A 77 4.58 -11.47 4.32
N VAL A 78 4.29 -10.47 3.49
CA VAL A 78 5.10 -9.25 3.29
C VAL A 78 5.35 -8.54 4.62
N ASP A 79 4.31 -8.41 5.46
CA ASP A 79 4.40 -7.77 6.77
C ASP A 79 5.45 -8.41 7.70
N ARG A 80 5.78 -9.70 7.51
CA ARG A 80 6.75 -10.44 8.33
C ARG A 80 8.17 -10.47 7.75
N THR A 81 8.34 -10.05 6.49
CA THR A 81 9.64 -10.10 5.81
C THR A 81 10.63 -9.10 6.40
N GLU A 82 11.89 -9.50 6.53
CA GLU A 82 12.96 -8.61 7.02
C GLU A 82 13.14 -7.40 6.10
N LEU A 83 13.06 -7.59 4.78
CA LEU A 83 13.17 -6.53 3.80
C LEU A 83 12.08 -5.46 4.02
N PHE A 84 10.82 -5.86 4.20
CA PHE A 84 9.75 -4.92 4.47
C PHE A 84 9.95 -4.18 5.80
N GLN A 85 10.44 -4.86 6.83
CA GLN A 85 10.77 -4.21 8.11
C GLN A 85 11.87 -3.14 7.97
N ILE A 86 12.83 -3.32 7.06
CA ILE A 86 13.82 -2.30 6.70
C ILE A 86 13.14 -1.15 5.95
N VAL A 87 12.36 -1.45 4.91
CA VAL A 87 11.65 -0.44 4.08
C VAL A 87 10.70 0.43 4.90
N ARG A 88 10.07 -0.12 5.93
CA ARG A 88 9.23 0.63 6.88
C ARG A 88 9.99 1.74 7.59
N LYS A 89 11.28 1.52 7.90
CA LYS A 89 12.16 2.48 8.59
C LYS A 89 12.79 3.50 7.64
N MET A 90 12.75 3.28 6.32
CA MET A 90 13.35 4.20 5.35
C MET A 90 12.57 5.52 5.25
N PRO A 91 13.27 6.68 5.21
CA PRO A 91 12.66 7.96 4.90
C PRO A 91 12.28 8.00 3.41
N LYS A 92 10.98 7.87 3.11
CA LYS A 92 10.45 7.78 1.74
C LYS A 92 10.31 9.13 1.02
N GLY A 93 10.59 10.24 1.71
CA GLY A 93 10.36 11.59 1.20
C GLY A 93 8.89 12.01 1.38
N ALA A 94 8.17 12.22 0.28
CA ALA A 94 6.80 12.75 0.27
C ALA A 94 5.80 11.80 -0.38
N LEU A 95 4.55 11.84 0.08
CA LEU A 95 3.41 11.15 -0.53
C LEU A 95 2.71 12.11 -1.51
N LEU A 96 2.98 11.94 -2.81
CA LEU A 96 2.53 12.89 -3.85
C LEU A 96 1.19 12.51 -4.51
N HIS A 97 0.66 11.33 -4.22
CA HIS A 97 -0.62 10.85 -4.73
C HIS A 97 -1.33 10.09 -3.62
N ALA A 98 -2.44 10.62 -3.12
CA ALA A 98 -3.22 10.04 -2.04
C ALA A 98 -4.65 10.57 -2.10
N HIS A 99 -5.61 9.67 -1.85
CA HIS A 99 -6.99 10.02 -1.57
C HIS A 99 -7.18 9.96 -0.05
N LEU A 100 -7.61 11.07 0.56
CA LEU A 100 -7.59 11.23 2.02
C LEU A 100 -8.48 10.19 2.72
N ASP A 101 -9.65 9.94 2.16
CA ASP A 101 -10.63 8.92 2.57
C ASP A 101 -10.08 7.49 2.52
N ALA A 102 -9.11 7.21 1.64
CA ALA A 102 -8.44 5.92 1.51
C ALA A 102 -7.13 5.78 2.32
N CYS A 103 -6.73 6.83 3.06
CA CYS A 103 -5.49 6.84 3.84
C CYS A 103 -5.72 6.67 5.36
N VAL A 104 -6.97 6.55 5.79
CA VAL A 104 -7.34 6.41 7.20
C VAL A 104 -7.49 4.92 7.55
N ASP A 105 -6.98 4.54 8.71
CA ASP A 105 -7.22 3.22 9.30
C ASP A 105 -8.71 3.06 9.61
N GLU A 106 -9.34 2.06 8.99
CA GLU A 106 -10.77 1.80 9.06
C GLU A 106 -11.25 1.50 10.48
N SER A 107 -10.44 0.83 11.29
CA SER A 107 -10.77 0.49 12.67
C SER A 107 -10.78 1.73 13.55
N LYS A 108 -9.82 2.64 13.34
CA LYS A 108 -9.79 3.94 14.02
C LYS A 108 -10.93 4.84 13.59
N LEU A 109 -11.22 4.88 12.29
CA LEU A 109 -12.34 5.66 11.77
C LEU A 109 -13.66 5.19 12.39
N LEU A 110 -13.88 3.88 12.47
CA LEU A 110 -15.06 3.30 13.08
C LEU A 110 -15.13 3.58 14.60
N ALA A 111 -14.00 3.49 15.31
CA ALA A 111 -13.94 3.84 16.73
C ALA A 111 -14.32 5.31 16.98
N LEU A 112 -13.78 6.24 16.17
CA LEU A 112 -14.15 7.65 16.24
C LEU A 112 -15.63 7.89 15.89
N ALA A 113 -16.16 7.15 14.93
CA ALA A 113 -17.58 7.22 14.57
C ALA A 113 -18.49 6.80 15.73
N TYR A 114 -18.09 5.81 16.54
CA TYR A 114 -18.84 5.39 17.73
C TYR A 114 -18.81 6.42 18.87
N GLU A 115 -17.75 7.23 18.97
CA GLU A 115 -17.67 8.32 19.93
C GLU A 115 -18.45 9.57 19.49
N TYR A 116 -18.80 9.66 18.21
CA TYR A 116 -19.49 10.81 17.67
C TYR A 116 -20.94 10.88 18.16
N PRO A 117 -21.38 12.01 18.75
CA PRO A 117 -22.65 12.08 19.49
C PRO A 117 -23.90 11.95 18.61
N GLN A 118 -23.79 12.29 17.32
CA GLN A 118 -24.92 12.31 16.39
C GLN A 118 -24.49 11.75 15.02
N ILE A 119 -24.53 10.42 14.89
CA ILE A 119 -24.26 9.74 13.62
C ILE A 119 -25.53 9.05 13.12
N HIS A 120 -25.88 9.28 11.87
CA HIS A 120 -26.95 8.56 11.19
C HIS A 120 -26.37 7.48 10.29
N ILE A 121 -27.00 6.31 10.32
CA ILE A 121 -26.67 5.17 9.46
C ILE A 121 -27.87 4.91 8.58
N HIS A 122 -27.66 4.97 7.26
CA HIS A 122 -28.68 4.74 6.26
C HIS A 122 -28.31 3.53 5.39
N ILE A 123 -29.31 2.71 5.08
CA ILE A 123 -29.21 1.63 4.10
C ILE A 123 -30.36 1.83 3.11
N ALA A 124 -30.06 1.77 1.81
CA ALA A 124 -31.02 2.09 0.75
C ALA A 124 -32.19 1.10 0.68
N ARG A 125 -31.98 -0.14 1.12
CA ARG A 125 -32.96 -1.23 1.08
C ARG A 125 -33.07 -1.92 2.44
N ASN A 126 -34.17 -2.65 2.66
CA ASN A 126 -34.35 -3.42 3.88
C ASN A 126 -33.25 -4.48 4.02
N VAL A 127 -32.68 -4.57 5.22
CA VAL A 127 -31.67 -5.57 5.55
C VAL A 127 -32.34 -6.94 5.71
N THR A 128 -32.02 -7.87 4.83
CA THR A 128 -32.43 -9.28 4.92
C THR A 128 -31.18 -10.17 4.88
N PRO A 129 -31.25 -11.42 5.38
CA PRO A 129 -30.12 -12.35 5.36
C PRO A 129 -29.50 -12.55 3.97
N GLU A 130 -30.30 -12.42 2.91
CA GLU A 130 -29.86 -12.61 1.52
C GLU A 130 -28.98 -11.47 0.99
N HIS A 131 -29.14 -10.26 1.51
CA HIS A 131 -28.48 -9.06 0.96
C HIS A 131 -27.59 -8.30 1.94
N ILE A 132 -27.52 -8.74 3.21
CA ILE A 132 -26.71 -8.09 4.25
C ILE A 132 -25.22 -7.96 3.90
N THR A 133 -24.67 -8.84 3.05
CA THR A 133 -23.25 -8.81 2.66
C THR A 133 -22.94 -7.86 1.50
N ASN A 134 -23.96 -7.45 0.74
CA ASN A 134 -23.77 -6.70 -0.52
C ASN A 134 -24.27 -5.25 -0.42
N GLU A 135 -25.04 -4.92 0.60
CA GLU A 135 -25.54 -3.57 0.85
C GLU A 135 -24.57 -2.80 1.74
N LEU A 136 -24.01 -1.69 1.22
CA LEU A 136 -23.09 -0.85 1.97
C LEU A 136 -23.88 0.24 2.74
N PRO A 137 -23.73 0.34 4.07
CA PRO A 137 -24.33 1.42 4.82
C PRO A 137 -23.65 2.75 4.51
N THR A 138 -24.44 3.82 4.46
CA THR A 138 -23.96 5.20 4.40
C THR A 138 -23.97 5.79 5.80
N PHE A 139 -22.83 6.33 6.24
CA PHE A 139 -22.70 7.01 7.51
C PHE A 139 -22.69 8.52 7.29
N THR A 140 -23.50 9.26 8.05
CA THR A 140 -23.54 10.72 7.97
C THR A 140 -23.48 11.32 9.37
N PRO A 141 -22.39 12.02 9.73
CA PRO A 141 -22.35 12.81 10.95
C PRO A 141 -23.29 14.00 10.79
N LEU A 142 -24.14 14.24 11.78
CA LEU A 142 -24.92 15.47 11.82
C LEU A 142 -24.15 16.56 12.54
N ALA A 143 -24.29 17.80 12.07
CA ALA A 143 -23.76 18.95 12.79
C ALA A 143 -24.34 18.93 14.21
N ILE A 144 -23.46 19.00 15.21
CA ILE A 144 -23.84 19.14 16.61
C ILE A 144 -24.51 20.52 16.73
N SER A 145 -25.82 20.56 16.59
CA SER A 145 -26.59 21.77 16.83
C SER A 145 -26.37 22.16 18.30
N PRO A 146 -26.06 23.43 18.61
CA PRO A 146 -26.03 23.90 19.99
C PRO A 146 -27.41 23.83 20.66
N PHE A 147 -28.47 23.51 19.92
CA PHE A 147 -29.81 23.34 20.47
C PHE A 147 -29.99 21.94 21.07
N THR A 148 -29.99 21.96 22.40
CA THR A 148 -30.06 20.86 23.35
C THR A 148 -31.17 19.85 23.05
N ALA A 149 -30.85 18.58 23.33
CA ALA A 149 -31.80 17.48 23.49
C ALA A 149 -33.08 17.93 24.22
N GLY A 150 -34.23 17.75 23.59
CA GLY A 150 -35.53 17.92 24.26
C GLY A 150 -36.63 18.69 23.52
N SER A 151 -36.51 18.97 22.21
CA SER A 151 -37.65 19.48 21.46
C SER A 151 -38.20 18.41 20.52
N SER A 152 -39.34 17.83 20.91
CA SER A 152 -40.24 17.11 20.01
C SER A 152 -40.94 18.11 19.07
N ALA A 153 -40.17 18.89 18.32
CA ALA A 153 -40.68 19.75 17.27
C ALA A 153 -40.29 19.11 15.94
N GLY A 154 -41.33 18.75 15.17
CA GLY A 154 -41.26 17.85 14.04
C GLY A 154 -40.23 18.19 12.98
N MET A 155 -39.91 17.15 12.21
CA MET A 155 -39.18 17.23 10.96
C MET A 155 -39.74 18.35 10.07
N SER A 156 -39.09 19.52 10.08
CA SER A 156 -39.24 20.50 9.01
C SER A 156 -37.97 21.33 8.89
N GLY A 157 -37.25 21.13 7.79
CA GLY A 157 -36.32 22.11 7.22
C GLY A 157 -34.99 22.31 7.94
N ALA A 158 -34.09 21.32 7.91
CA ALA A 158 -32.66 21.60 8.05
C ALA A 158 -32.07 21.89 6.67
N GLN A 159 -32.27 23.12 6.20
CA GLN A 159 -31.58 23.69 5.06
C GLN A 159 -30.18 24.11 5.53
N GLY A 160 -29.17 23.27 5.26
CA GLY A 160 -27.81 23.49 5.76
C GLY A 160 -26.81 22.53 5.12
N TYR A 161 -26.88 22.38 3.80
CA TYR A 161 -25.83 21.75 3.02
C TYR A 161 -24.68 22.76 2.87
N VAL A 162 -23.52 22.47 3.45
CA VAL A 162 -22.26 23.11 3.08
C VAL A 162 -21.39 22.00 2.54
N GLY A 163 -21.29 21.91 1.22
CA GLY A 163 -20.50 20.87 0.57
C GLY A 163 -20.57 20.80 -0.95
N ASP A 164 -20.64 21.93 -1.65
CA ASP A 164 -20.11 22.01 -3.02
C ASP A 164 -18.78 22.78 -2.94
N THR A 165 -17.67 22.04 -2.97
CA THR A 165 -16.40 22.37 -3.64
C THR A 165 -15.53 21.13 -3.70
#